data_AF-A0A936Y8V7-F1
#
_entry.id   AF-A0A936Y8V7-F1
#
_cell.length_a   1.000
_cell.length_b   1.000
_cell.length_c   1.000
_cell.angle_alpha   90.00
_cell.angle_beta   90.00
_cell.angle_gamma   90.00
#
_symmetry.space_group_name_H-M   'P 1'
#
loop_
_entity.id
_entity.type
_entity.pdbx_description
1 polymer ?
#
loop_
_entity_poly.entity_id
_entity_poly.type
_entity_poly.pdbx_seq_one_letter_code
_entity_poly.pdbx_strand_id
1 'polypeptide(L)' 'MIDILNQLEKLNVVDRAKWLELLSTRNHLSHEYPDNPDTMAHFFNEAFRLSTDLLNYHTQAKKFTQDIHNKCT' A
#
# COMPACT_ATOMS: atom_id res chain seq x y z
N MET A 1 -3.11 -12.40 6.75
CA MET A 1 -2.78 -11.21 5.93
C MET A 1 -1.28 -11.12 5.65
N ILE A 2 -0.43 -11.35 6.66
CA ILE A 2 1.04 -11.41 6.50
C ILE A 2 1.47 -12.41 5.42
N ASP A 3 0.83 -13.58 5.33
CA ASP A 3 1.24 -14.61 4.35
C ASP A 3 1.06 -14.17 2.90
N ILE A 4 -0.05 -13.48 2.60
CA ILE A 4 -0.31 -12.93 1.26
C ILE A 4 0.72 -11.85 0.92
N LEU A 5 1.01 -10.95 1.87
CA LEU A 5 2.01 -9.90 1.67
C LEU A 5 3.41 -10.49 1.43
N ASN A 6 3.80 -11.50 2.22
CA ASN A 6 5.08 -12.20 2.06
C ASN A 6 5.16 -12.91 0.70
N GLN A 7 4.05 -13.44 0.18
CA GLN A 7 4.01 -14.04 -1.15
C GLN A 7 4.14 -12.98 -2.25
N LEU A 8 3.43 -11.86 -2.15
CA LEU A 8 3.51 -10.76 -3.10
C LEU A 8 4.90 -10.13 -3.15
N GLU A 9 5.59 -10.05 -2.01
CA GLU A 9 6.98 -9.60 -1.93
C GLU A 9 7.92 -10.57 -2.65
N LYS A 10 7.80 -11.88 -2.44
CA LYS A 10 8.59 -12.90 -3.17
C LYS A 10 8.37 -12.84 -4.69
N LEU A 11 7.20 -12.39 -5.12
CA LEU A 11 6.85 -12.20 -6.53
C LEU A 11 7.28 -10.82 -7.07
N ASN A 12 7.95 -9.99 -6.27
CA ASN A 12 8.34 -8.61 -6.58
C ASN A 12 7.16 -7.72 -7.00
N VAL A 13 5.96 -7.98 -6.46
CA VAL A 13 4.76 -7.18 -6.76
C VAL A 13 4.63 -6.00 -5.81
N VAL A 14 5.06 -6.19 -4.55
CA VAL A 14 4.94 -5.20 -3.46
C VAL A 14 6.20 -5.26 -2.58
N ASP A 15 6.65 -4.12 -2.06
CA ASP A 15 7.63 -4.07 -0.97
C ASP A 15 6.90 -4.17 0.38
N ARG A 16 7.28 -5.14 1.21
CA ARG A 16 6.58 -5.39 2.47
C ARG A 16 6.72 -4.25 3.46
N ALA A 17 7.88 -3.64 3.57
CA ALA A 17 8.13 -2.56 4.53
C ALA A 17 7.26 -1.34 4.19
N LYS A 18 7.25 -0.93 2.93
CA LYS A 18 6.39 0.17 2.44
C LYS A 18 4.91 -0.13 2.56
N TRP A 19 4.50 -1.39 2.35
CA TRP A 19 3.11 -1.78 2.55
C TRP A 19 2.68 -1.67 4.02
N LEU A 20 3.56 -2.05 4.97
CA LEU A 20 3.28 -1.89 6.38
C LEU A 20 3.17 -0.41 6.79
N GLU A 21 3.99 0.46 6.20
CA GLU A 21 3.91 1.91 6.37
C GLU A 21 2.56 2.46 5.91
N LEU A 22 2.11 2.08 4.71
CA LEU A 22 0.77 2.40 4.18
C LEU A 22 -0.35 1.97 5.16
N LEU A 23 -0.26 0.75 5.69
CA LEU A 23 -1.26 0.22 6.63
C LEU A 23 -1.28 1.02 7.93
N SER A 24 -0.12 1.43 8.45
CA SER A 24 0.01 2.24 9.66
C SER A 24 -0.57 3.64 9.47
N THR A 25 -0.22 4.31 8.36
CA THR A 25 -0.75 5.64 8.04
C THR A 25 -2.27 5.60 7.89
N ARG A 26 -2.81 4.60 7.20
CA ARG A 26 -4.26 4.39 7.10
C ARG A 26 -4.91 4.11 8.46
N ASN A 27 -4.25 3.35 9.35
CA ASN A 27 -4.75 3.11 10.71
C ASN A 27 -4.83 4.42 11.50
N HIS A 28 -3.82 5.27 11.41
CA HIS A 28 -3.83 6.58 12.07
C HIS A 28 -4.89 7.52 11.51
N LEU A 29 -5.13 7.52 10.19
CA LEU A 29 -6.21 8.31 9.59
C LEU A 29 -7.61 7.80 9.99
N SER A 30 -7.75 6.49 10.18
CA SER A 30 -9.02 5.88 10.62
C SER A 30 -9.26 6.07 12.12
N HIS A 31 -8.21 6.35 12.88
CA HIS A 31 -8.32 6.71 14.28
C HIS A 31 -8.70 8.18 14.36
N GLU A 32 -9.94 8.47 14.71
CA GLU A 32 -10.41 9.83 14.86
C GLU A 32 -9.69 10.49 16.04
N TYR A 33 -8.72 11.36 15.77
CA TYR A 33 -8.15 12.32 16.73
C TYR A 33 -8.72 13.72 16.45
N PRO A 34 -10.02 13.97 16.72
CA PRO A 34 -10.65 15.24 16.40
C PRO A 34 -9.99 16.45 17.08
N ASP A 35 -9.30 16.23 18.19
CA ASP A 35 -8.69 17.31 19.00
C ASP A 35 -7.23 17.63 18.63
N ASN A 36 -6.66 17.01 17.60
CA ASN A 36 -5.26 17.23 17.20
C ASN A 36 -5.10 17.46 15.68
N PRO A 37 -5.39 18.68 15.20
CA PRO A 37 -5.34 19.01 13.77
C PRO A 37 -3.93 18.89 13.17
N ASP A 38 -2.88 19.18 13.94
CA ASP A 38 -1.48 19.06 13.46
C ASP A 38 -1.10 17.61 13.18
N THR A 39 -1.51 16.70 14.06
CA THR A 39 -1.31 15.25 13.88
C THR A 39 -2.08 14.74 12.67
N MET A 40 -3.31 15.21 12.49
CA MET A 40 -4.14 14.85 11.33
C MET A 40 -3.51 15.35 10.02
N ALA A 41 -3.04 16.60 9.97
CA ALA A 41 -2.35 17.16 8.81
C ALA A 41 -1.07 16.38 8.47
N HIS A 42 -0.29 15.99 9.48
CA HIS A 42 0.89 15.13 9.29
C HIS A 42 0.53 13.81 8.60
N PHE A 43 -0.47 13.08 9.08
CA PHE A 43 -0.87 11.81 8.47
C PHE A 43 -1.51 11.97 7.08
N PHE A 44 -2.20 13.08 6.81
CA PHE A 44 -2.69 13.38 5.46
C PHE A 44 -1.55 13.62 4.47
N ASN A 45 -0.55 14.42 4.86
CA ASN A 45 0.63 14.64 4.04
C ASN A 45 1.38 13.34 3.78
N GLU A 46 1.48 12.49 4.80
CA GLU A 46 2.12 11.20 4.67
C GLU A 46 1.34 10.23 3.77
N ALA A 47 0.01 10.18 3.90
CA ALA A 47 -0.83 9.41 3.00
C ALA A 47 -0.73 9.91 1.55
N PHE A 48 -0.66 11.23 1.35
CA PHE A 48 -0.46 11.81 0.03
C PHE A 48 0.88 11.39 -0.58
N ARG A 49 1.98 11.45 0.20
CA ARG A 49 3.29 10.96 -0.23
C ARG A 49 3.25 9.47 -0.62
N LEU A 50 2.65 8.64 0.22
CA LEU A 50 2.55 7.19 0.02
C LEU A 50 1.58 6.78 -1.10
N SER A 51 0.66 7.67 -1.51
CA SER A 51 -0.30 7.39 -2.58
C SER A 51 0.37 7.01 -3.91
N THR A 52 1.56 7.58 -4.19
CA THR A 52 2.36 7.23 -5.37
C THR A 52 2.80 5.77 -5.34
N ASP A 53 3.31 5.30 -4.19
CA ASP A 53 3.70 3.90 -4.01
C ASP A 53 2.48 2.96 -4.13
N LEU A 54 1.33 3.35 -3.57
CA LEU A 54 0.10 2.59 -3.67
C LEU A 54 -0.37 2.41 -5.13
N LEU A 55 -0.34 3.48 -5.93
CA LEU A 55 -0.68 3.42 -7.35
C LEU A 55 0.29 2.54 -8.15
N ASN A 56 1.58 2.59 -7.80
CA ASN A 56 2.60 1.75 -8.40
C ASN A 56 2.36 0.27 -8.08
N TYR A 57 2.02 -0.09 -6.84
CA TYR A 57 1.69 -1.46 -6.48
C TYR A 57 0.43 -1.96 -7.18
N HIS A 58 -0.60 -1.13 -7.30
CA HIS A 58 -1.79 -1.48 -8.07
C HIS A 58 -1.44 -1.77 -9.54
N THR A 59 -0.60 -0.94 -10.15
CA THR A 59 -0.15 -1.14 -11.53
C THR A 59 0.67 -2.42 -11.70
N GLN A 60 1.59 -2.70 -10.77
CA GLN A 60 2.40 -3.93 -10.76
C GLN A 60 1.53 -5.18 -10.60
N ALA A 61 0.58 -5.16 -9.67
CA ALA A 61 -0.34 -6.28 -9.45
C ALA A 61 -1.20 -6.55 -10.70
N LYS A 62 -1.70 -5.49 -11.36
CA LYS A 62 -2.46 -5.62 -12.61
C LYS A 62 -1.61 -6.20 -13.74
N LYS A 63 -0.37 -5.75 -13.88
CA LYS A 63 0.56 -6.28 -14.89
C LYS A 63 0.85 -7.76 -14.63
N PHE A 64 1.12 -8.13 -13.38
CA PHE A 64 1.40 -9.52 -12.99
C PHE A 64 0.25 -10.46 -13.36
N THR A 65 -1.00 -10.07 -13.08
CA THR A 65 -2.17 -10.90 -13.43
C THR A 65 -2.37 -11.03 -14.95
N GLN A 66 -2.12 -9.95 -15.70
CA GLN A 66 -2.14 -9.98 -17.17
C GLN A 66 -1.06 -10.89 -17.75
N ASP A 67 0.17 -10.80 -17.23
CA ASP A 67 1.29 -11.63 -17.69
C ASP A 67 1.04 -13.12 -17.43
N ILE A 68 0.39 -13.48 -16.32
CA ILE A 68 -0.03 -14.87 -16.04
C ILE A 68 -1.11 -15.31 -17.04
N HIS A 69 -2.13 -14.49 -17.25
CA HIS A 69 -3.22 -14.83 -18.17
C HIS A 69 -2.71 -15.09 -19.60
N ASN A 70 -1.79 -14.25 -20.07
CA ASN A 70 -1.18 -14.36 -21.40
C ASN A 70 -0.24 -15.57 -21.55
N LYS A 71 0.31 -16.12 -20.46
CA LYS A 71 1.16 -17.32 -20.49
C LYS A 71 0.35 -18.62 -20.49
N CYS A 72 -0.92 -18.56 -20.09
CA CYS A 72 -1.81 -19.73 -20.01
C CYS A 72 -2.75 -19.87 -21.22
N THR A 73 -2.76 -18.89 -22.13
CA THR A 73 -3.52 -18.89 -23.39
C THR A 73 -2.57 -19.12 -24.55
#